data_AF-A0A835T8H9-F1
#
_entry.id   AF-A0A835T8H9-F1
#
_cell.length_a   1.000
_cell.length_b   1.000
_cell.length_c   1.000
_cell.angle_alpha   90.00
_cell.angle_beta   90.00
_cell.angle_gamma   90.00
#
_symmetry.space_group_name_H-M   'P 1'
#
loop_
_entity.id
_entity.type
_entity.pdbx_description
1 polymer ?
#
loop_
_entity_poly.entity_id
_entity_poly.type
_entity_poly.pdbx_seq_one_letter_code
_entity_poly.pdbx_strand_id
1 'polypeptide(L)'
;MLKLQPRSWDTLPRLTGIEVSIRAIETQLERDVVEKSELLLYSLALEMLAGKPAAFTAPANKALGTRATGVAVRLDAVTEPEATYLFLEKLVHVLLPNQVGFEGVVPPTLVPPPRRSKAAEAAQARKAALDHRKAPLKEHFTEFKVGNLLTYPDFEQNFSLFEPLRGMRVRLVMEGASAADCAALLGGLSVPLLSGAAAEAALAEIATEAARRARG
;
A
#
# COMPACT_ATOMS: atom_id res chain seq x y z
N MET A 1 -14.23 -15.19 -11.41
CA MET A 1 -14.28 -14.40 -12.67
C MET A 1 -15.66 -13.80 -13.01
N LEU A 2 -16.77 -14.13 -12.31
CA LEU A 2 -18.13 -13.67 -12.69
C LEU A 2 -18.52 -12.23 -12.33
N LYS A 3 -17.68 -11.45 -11.62
CA LYS A 3 -18.00 -10.05 -11.23
C LYS A 3 -17.44 -8.99 -12.18
N LEU A 4 -16.48 -9.33 -13.03
CA LEU A 4 -15.86 -8.41 -13.97
C LEU A 4 -16.45 -8.69 -15.36
N GLN A 5 -17.03 -7.67 -16.00
CA GLN A 5 -17.42 -7.71 -17.41
C GLN A 5 -16.46 -6.84 -18.23
N PRO A 6 -15.18 -7.26 -18.40
CA PRO A 6 -14.20 -6.46 -19.11
C PRO A 6 -14.59 -6.35 -20.59
N ARG A 7 -14.54 -5.14 -21.14
CA ARG A 7 -14.77 -4.92 -22.58
C ARG A 7 -13.59 -5.41 -23.44
N SER A 8 -12.41 -5.56 -22.83
CA SER A 8 -11.19 -6.11 -23.45
C SER A 8 -10.29 -6.76 -22.40
N TRP A 9 -9.53 -7.79 -22.78
CA TRP A 9 -8.47 -8.38 -21.94
C TRP A 9 -7.42 -7.35 -21.51
N ASP A 10 -7.14 -6.35 -22.36
CA ASP A 10 -6.22 -5.25 -22.05
C ASP A 10 -6.73 -4.32 -20.93
N THR A 11 -8.02 -4.38 -20.61
CA THR A 11 -8.66 -3.53 -19.60
C THR A 11 -8.83 -4.23 -18.25
N LEU A 12 -8.31 -5.46 -18.11
CA LEU A 12 -8.40 -6.18 -16.86
C LEU A 12 -7.62 -5.47 -15.75
N PRO A 13 -8.20 -5.36 -14.55
CA PRO A 13 -7.49 -4.79 -13.42
C PRO A 13 -6.32 -5.69 -13.03
N ARG A 14 -5.19 -5.09 -12.68
CA ARG A 14 -3.98 -5.79 -12.26
C ARG A 14 -3.34 -5.14 -11.05
N LEU A 15 -2.75 -5.96 -10.18
CA LEU A 15 -1.87 -5.49 -9.12
C LEU A 15 -0.56 -5.06 -9.78
N THR A 16 -0.08 -3.86 -9.48
CA THR A 16 1.19 -3.34 -10.00
C THR A 16 2.28 -3.35 -8.94
N GLY A 17 1.92 -3.23 -7.65
CA GLY A 17 2.89 -3.38 -6.59
C GLY A 17 2.31 -3.34 -5.20
N ILE A 18 3.16 -3.69 -4.23
CA ILE A 18 2.89 -3.62 -2.80
C ILE A 18 4.00 -2.81 -2.15
N GLU A 19 3.64 -1.73 -1.47
CA GLU A 19 4.56 -0.95 -0.66
C GLU A 19 4.30 -1.26 0.81
N VAL A 20 5.35 -1.68 1.51
CA VAL A 20 5.31 -2.01 2.93
C VAL A 20 6.22 -1.05 3.66
N SER A 21 5.75 -0.42 4.73
CA SER A 21 6.57 0.54 5.47
C SER A 21 6.31 0.53 6.97
N ILE A 22 7.34 0.90 7.73
CA ILE A 22 7.24 1.19 9.17
C ILE A 22 7.77 2.61 9.36
N ARG A 23 6.90 3.51 9.81
CA ARG A 23 7.28 4.91 10.06
C ARG A 23 7.85 5.05 11.47
N ALA A 24 8.83 5.94 11.64
CA ALA A 24 9.46 6.22 12.92
C ALA A 24 8.43 6.63 14.00
N ILE A 25 7.42 7.41 13.61
CA ILE A 25 6.32 7.82 14.51
C ILE A 25 5.44 6.64 14.97
N GLU A 26 5.46 5.51 14.26
CA GLU A 26 4.68 4.31 14.58
C GLU A 26 5.49 3.28 15.38
N THR A 27 6.77 3.56 15.61
CA THR A 27 7.65 2.77 16.47
C THR A 27 7.50 3.18 17.93
N GLN A 28 8.10 2.42 18.85
CA GLN A 28 8.17 2.80 20.28
C GLN A 28 8.90 4.14 20.52
N LEU A 29 9.62 4.67 19.52
CA LEU A 29 10.36 5.92 19.63
C LEU A 29 9.44 7.14 19.54
N GLU A 30 8.27 7.02 18.90
CA GLU A 30 7.25 8.06 18.74
C GLU A 30 7.80 9.42 18.23
N ARG A 31 8.79 9.37 17.34
CA ARG A 31 9.47 10.53 16.76
C ARG A 31 9.27 10.59 15.26
N ASP A 32 9.12 11.81 14.72
CA ASP A 32 8.99 12.02 13.27
C ASP A 32 10.25 11.63 12.49
N VAL A 33 11.41 11.81 13.11
CA VAL A 33 12.72 11.62 12.49
C VAL A 33 13.69 11.04 13.52
N VAL A 34 14.35 9.95 13.16
CA VAL A 34 15.28 9.19 14.03
C VAL A 34 16.57 8.85 13.29
N GLU A 35 17.62 8.45 14.01
CA GLU A 35 18.84 7.96 13.37
C GLU A 35 18.59 6.62 12.66
N LYS A 36 19.28 6.37 11.54
CA LYS A 36 19.13 5.10 10.80
C LYS A 36 19.45 3.87 11.64
N SER A 37 20.39 3.99 12.57
CA SER A 37 20.77 2.95 13.54
C SER A 37 19.57 2.49 14.38
N GLU A 38 18.70 3.41 14.79
CA GLU A 38 17.48 3.13 15.56
C GLU A 38 16.44 2.35 14.76
N LEU A 39 16.55 2.36 13.42
CA LEU A 39 15.62 1.70 12.50
C LEU A 39 16.13 0.36 11.94
N LEU A 40 17.32 -0.09 12.33
CA LEU A 40 17.91 -1.32 11.78
C LEU A 40 17.07 -2.56 12.06
N LEU A 41 16.51 -2.68 13.27
CA LEU A 41 15.62 -3.79 13.62
C LEU A 41 14.37 -3.81 12.73
N TYR A 42 13.79 -2.64 12.46
CA TYR A 42 12.60 -2.50 11.62
C TYR A 42 12.93 -2.78 10.15
N SER A 43 14.12 -2.42 9.68
CA SER A 43 14.64 -2.79 8.37
C SER A 43 14.70 -4.31 8.23
N LEU A 44 15.34 -4.99 9.19
CA LEU A 44 15.46 -6.45 9.22
C LEU A 44 14.08 -7.14 9.25
N ALA A 45 13.14 -6.61 10.04
CA ALA A 45 11.79 -7.15 10.09
C ALA A 45 11.09 -7.07 8.72
N LEU A 46 11.17 -5.94 8.03
CA LEU A 46 10.61 -5.80 6.69
C LEU A 46 11.29 -6.73 5.68
N GLU A 47 12.61 -6.91 5.80
CA GLU A 47 13.38 -7.82 4.96
C GLU A 47 12.94 -9.27 5.13
N MET A 48 12.72 -9.72 6.37
CA MET A 48 12.24 -11.07 6.66
C MET A 48 10.82 -11.31 6.10
N LEU A 49 9.94 -10.32 6.22
CA LEU A 49 8.58 -10.43 5.69
C LEU A 49 8.54 -10.44 4.16
N ALA A 50 9.20 -9.46 3.55
CA ALA A 50 9.13 -9.17 2.11
C ALA A 50 10.16 -9.94 1.28
N GLY A 51 11.16 -10.56 1.90
CA GLY A 51 12.25 -11.27 1.22
C GLY A 51 13.19 -10.35 0.43
N LYS A 52 13.20 -9.04 0.72
CA LYS A 52 13.97 -8.03 0.00
C LYS A 52 14.53 -6.94 0.92
N PRO A 53 15.70 -6.37 0.59
CA PRO A 53 16.29 -5.24 1.31
C PRO A 53 15.31 -4.08 1.51
N ALA A 54 15.19 -3.63 2.76
CA ALA A 54 14.42 -2.43 3.08
C ALA A 54 15.28 -1.18 2.92
N ALA A 55 14.65 -0.10 2.46
CA ALA A 55 15.30 1.19 2.28
C ALA A 55 14.82 2.19 3.34
N PHE A 56 15.74 3.01 3.84
CA PHE A 56 15.39 4.11 4.74
C PHE A 56 14.68 5.23 3.98
N THR A 57 13.57 5.72 4.53
CA THR A 57 12.85 6.86 3.97
C THR A 57 13.49 8.16 4.46
N ALA A 58 13.90 9.02 3.54
CA ALA A 58 14.54 10.29 3.89
C ALA A 58 13.53 11.33 4.40
N PRO A 59 13.91 12.19 5.37
CA PRO A 59 13.11 13.34 5.75
C PRO A 59 13.02 14.36 4.60
N ALA A 60 11.93 15.14 4.57
CA ALA A 60 11.74 16.20 3.57
C ALA A 60 12.87 17.26 3.63
N ASN A 61 13.41 17.51 4.83
CA ASN A 61 14.57 18.37 5.02
C ASN A 61 15.88 17.57 4.82
N LYS A 62 16.55 17.82 3.68
CA LYS A 62 17.81 17.16 3.30
C LYS A 62 18.99 17.45 4.24
N ALA A 63 18.91 18.48 5.10
CA ALA A 63 19.97 18.79 6.07
C ALA A 63 20.12 17.71 7.16
N LEU A 64 19.14 16.81 7.31
CA LEU A 64 19.11 15.75 8.32
C LEU A 64 19.65 14.41 7.76
N GLY A 65 20.73 14.44 6.99
CA GLY A 65 21.16 13.34 6.10
C GLY A 65 21.44 11.97 6.74
N THR A 66 21.75 11.92 8.04
CA THR A 66 21.94 10.66 8.79
C THR A 66 20.64 10.10 9.38
N ARG A 67 19.55 10.87 9.28
CA ARG A 67 18.26 10.52 9.86
C ARG A 67 17.28 9.99 8.82
N ALA A 68 16.25 9.31 9.31
CA ALA A 68 15.20 8.71 8.52
C ALA A 68 13.84 8.91 9.18
N THR A 69 12.79 8.91 8.37
CA THR A 69 11.38 8.98 8.79
C THR A 69 10.77 7.58 8.95
N GLY A 70 11.51 6.54 8.61
CA GLY A 70 11.03 5.16 8.57
C GLY A 70 11.86 4.27 7.65
N VAL A 71 11.35 3.08 7.43
CA VAL A 71 11.87 2.07 6.51
C VAL A 71 10.75 1.58 5.60
N ALA A 72 11.06 1.28 4.35
CA ALA A 72 10.09 0.80 3.37
C ALA A 72 10.68 -0.21 2.39
N VAL A 73 9.86 -1.14 1.94
CA VAL A 73 10.13 -2.08 0.86
C VAL A 73 9.02 -1.91 -0.19
N ARG A 74 9.40 -1.90 -1.47
CA ARG A 74 8.46 -1.95 -2.58
C ARG A 74 8.65 -3.28 -3.32
N LEU A 75 7.56 -4.02 -3.48
CA LEU A 75 7.45 -5.23 -4.28
C LEU A 75 6.73 -4.89 -5.57
N ASP A 76 7.36 -5.12 -6.71
CA ASP A 76 6.78 -4.83 -8.02
C ASP A 76 6.19 -6.10 -8.62
N ALA A 77 4.88 -6.10 -8.87
CA ALA A 77 4.17 -7.28 -9.35
C ALA A 77 4.54 -7.65 -10.80
N VAL A 78 5.07 -6.70 -11.57
CA VAL A 78 5.44 -6.89 -12.98
C VAL A 78 6.85 -7.47 -13.09
N THR A 79 7.80 -6.92 -12.35
CA THR A 79 9.20 -7.38 -12.41
C THR A 79 9.49 -8.53 -11.45
N GLU A 80 8.71 -8.65 -10.36
CA GLU A 80 8.98 -9.54 -9.23
C GLU A 80 7.69 -10.22 -8.73
N PRO A 81 6.97 -10.95 -9.60
CA PRO A 81 5.66 -11.51 -9.27
C PRO A 81 5.71 -12.49 -8.09
N GLU A 82 6.71 -13.38 -8.05
CA GLU A 82 6.82 -14.41 -7.02
C GLU A 82 6.91 -13.80 -5.60
N ALA A 83 7.83 -12.86 -5.40
CA ALA A 83 7.99 -12.17 -4.12
C ALA A 83 6.73 -11.38 -3.73
N THR A 84 6.10 -10.72 -4.71
CA THR A 84 4.90 -9.92 -4.49
C THR A 84 3.71 -10.78 -4.05
N TYR A 85 3.44 -11.88 -4.76
CA TYR A 85 2.32 -12.76 -4.44
C TYR A 85 2.57 -13.62 -3.21
N LEU A 86 3.82 -14.04 -2.95
CA LEU A 86 4.18 -14.71 -1.71
C LEU A 86 3.96 -13.81 -0.49
N PHE A 87 4.36 -12.53 -0.58
CA PHE A 87 4.06 -11.56 0.47
C PHE A 87 2.56 -11.36 0.65
N LEU A 88 1.81 -11.24 -0.46
CA LEU A 88 0.36 -11.08 -0.42
C LEU A 88 -0.33 -12.27 0.24
N GLU A 89 0.12 -13.49 -0.04
CA GLU A 89 -0.38 -14.72 0.58
C GLU A 89 -0.15 -14.71 2.10
N LYS A 90 1.07 -14.39 2.54
CA LYS A 90 1.40 -14.21 3.97
C LYS A 90 0.51 -13.14 4.61
N LEU A 91 0.31 -12.02 3.94
CA LEU A 91 -0.51 -10.93 4.44
C LEU A 91 -1.96 -11.37 4.65
N VAL A 92 -2.57 -11.97 3.63
CA VAL A 92 -3.99 -12.34 3.63
C VAL A 92 -4.28 -13.54 4.53
N HIS A 93 -3.41 -14.54 4.56
CA HIS A 93 -3.68 -15.81 5.23
C HIS A 93 -3.04 -15.93 6.62
N VAL A 94 -2.02 -15.13 6.93
CA VAL A 94 -1.32 -15.19 8.21
C VAL A 94 -1.50 -13.90 9.01
N LEU A 95 -1.17 -12.74 8.43
CA LEU A 95 -1.10 -11.50 9.21
C LEU A 95 -2.49 -10.92 9.51
N LEU A 96 -3.33 -10.74 8.48
CA LEU A 96 -4.64 -10.10 8.61
C LEU A 96 -5.62 -10.85 9.52
N PRO A 97 -5.77 -12.19 9.43
CA PRO A 97 -6.70 -12.93 10.29
C PRO A 97 -6.34 -12.86 11.77
N ASN A 98 -5.06 -12.66 12.09
CA ASN A 98 -4.56 -12.57 13.47
C ASN A 98 -4.67 -11.16 14.07
N GLN A 99 -5.20 -10.17 13.34
CA GLN A 99 -5.37 -8.82 13.85
C GLN A 99 -6.65 -8.68 14.68
N VAL A 100 -6.50 -8.22 15.93
CA VAL A 100 -7.64 -7.94 16.81
C VAL A 100 -8.44 -6.74 16.28
N GLY A 101 -9.75 -6.91 16.09
CA GLY A 101 -10.64 -5.83 15.64
C GLY A 101 -10.47 -5.42 14.18
N PHE A 102 -9.84 -6.26 13.35
CA PHE A 102 -9.69 -5.98 11.93
C PHE A 102 -10.99 -6.28 11.17
N GLU A 103 -11.67 -5.23 10.72
CA GLU A 103 -12.95 -5.33 10.01
C GLU A 103 -12.78 -5.51 8.48
N GLY A 104 -11.64 -5.08 7.94
CA GLY A 104 -11.31 -5.19 6.53
C GLY A 104 -10.48 -4.04 6.00
N VAL A 105 -10.10 -4.14 4.73
CA VAL A 105 -9.35 -3.15 3.97
C VAL A 105 -10.32 -2.19 3.29
N VAL A 106 -10.01 -0.89 3.34
CA VAL A 106 -10.79 0.15 2.67
C VAL A 106 -10.79 -0.07 1.16
N PRO A 107 -11.91 0.14 0.44
CA PRO A 107 -11.92 0.00 -1.01
C PRO A 107 -10.90 0.88 -1.73
N PRO A 108 -10.40 0.46 -2.90
CA PRO A 108 -9.42 1.24 -3.66
C PRO A 108 -9.92 2.63 -4.02
N THR A 109 -9.03 3.62 -3.88
CA THR A 109 -9.27 5.00 -4.31
C THR A 109 -8.40 5.34 -5.50
N LEU A 110 -8.85 6.31 -6.31
CA LEU A 110 -8.08 6.77 -7.47
C LEU A 110 -6.84 7.54 -7.00
N VAL A 111 -5.67 7.19 -7.52
CA VAL A 111 -4.47 7.99 -7.30
C VAL A 111 -4.62 9.29 -8.08
N PRO A 112 -4.62 10.47 -7.43
CA PRO A 112 -4.64 11.72 -8.16
C PRO A 112 -3.38 11.81 -9.03
N PRO A 113 -3.51 12.16 -10.32
CA PRO A 113 -2.35 12.25 -11.20
C PRO A 113 -1.34 13.24 -10.61
N PRO A 114 -0.03 12.96 -10.74
CA PRO A 114 0.98 13.94 -10.36
C PRO A 114 0.70 15.24 -11.13
N ARG A 115 0.91 16.41 -10.50
CA ARG A 115 0.72 17.72 -11.13
C ARG A 115 1.56 17.78 -12.41
N ARG A 116 0.95 17.47 -13.56
CA ARG A 116 1.58 17.55 -14.88
C ARG A 116 1.37 18.95 -15.43
N SER A 117 2.26 19.38 -16.32
CA SER A 117 2.03 20.62 -17.06
C SER A 117 0.78 20.45 -17.93
N LYS A 118 -0.03 21.52 -18.08
CA LYS A 118 -1.26 21.52 -18.91
C LYS A 118 -1.01 21.02 -20.34
N ALA A 119 0.20 21.18 -20.87
CA ALA A 119 0.62 20.69 -22.18
C ALA A 119 0.75 19.15 -22.24
N ALA A 120 1.27 18.52 -21.18
CA ALA A 120 1.39 17.06 -21.09
C ALA A 120 0.02 16.39 -20.91
N GLU A 121 -0.87 17.02 -20.14
CA GLU A 121 -2.27 16.57 -19.98
C GLU A 121 -3.03 16.67 -21.30
N ALA A 122 -2.88 17.76 -22.05
CA ALA A 122 -3.51 17.94 -23.35
C ALA A 122 -2.99 16.93 -24.40
N ALA A 123 -1.69 16.60 -24.39
CA ALA A 123 -1.12 15.60 -25.29
C ALA A 123 -1.62 14.18 -24.97
N GLN A 124 -1.76 13.84 -23.70
CA GLN A 124 -2.29 12.54 -23.26
C GLN A 124 -3.80 12.42 -23.50
N ALA A 125 -4.57 13.49 -23.29
CA ALA A 125 -5.99 13.56 -23.61
C ALA A 125 -6.23 13.43 -25.13
N ARG A 126 -5.38 14.03 -25.98
CA ARG A 126 -5.44 13.88 -27.44
C ARG A 126 -5.11 12.45 -27.88
N LYS A 127 -4.15 11.78 -27.25
CA LYS A 127 -3.87 10.35 -27.50
C LYS A 127 -5.01 9.43 -27.04
N ALA A 128 -5.62 9.71 -25.89
CA ALA A 128 -6.76 8.95 -25.37
C ALA A 128 -8.05 9.16 -26.19
N ALA A 129 -8.23 10.36 -26.77
CA ALA A 129 -9.36 10.68 -27.64
C ALA A 129 -9.33 9.96 -28.99
N LEU A 130 -8.17 9.44 -29.43
CA LEU A 130 -8.03 8.73 -30.70
C LEU A 130 -8.52 7.28 -30.65
N ASP A 131 -8.81 6.71 -29.47
CA ASP A 131 -9.25 5.32 -29.33
C ASP A 131 -10.43 5.19 -28.36
N HIS A 132 -11.61 5.63 -28.81
CA HIS A 132 -12.88 5.59 -28.04
C HIS A 132 -13.35 4.17 -27.64
N ARG A 133 -12.60 3.10 -27.96
CA ARG A 133 -12.97 1.71 -27.71
C ARG A 133 -12.40 1.14 -26.40
N LYS A 134 -11.32 1.73 -25.85
CA LYS A 134 -10.65 1.22 -24.63
C LYS A 134 -10.74 2.26 -23.50
N ALA A 135 -11.34 1.90 -22.38
CA ALA A 135 -11.27 2.74 -21.18
C ALA A 135 -9.80 2.82 -20.73
N PRO A 136 -9.23 4.03 -20.50
CA PRO A 136 -7.84 4.16 -20.09
C PRO A 136 -7.67 3.56 -18.69
N LEU A 137 -6.67 2.69 -18.52
CA LEU A 137 -6.26 2.20 -17.21
C LEU A 137 -5.79 3.38 -16.35
N LYS A 138 -6.27 3.43 -15.12
CA LYS A 138 -5.91 4.42 -14.12
C LYS A 138 -5.29 3.73 -12.92
N GLU A 139 -4.37 4.42 -12.25
CA GLU A 139 -3.75 3.92 -11.03
C GLU A 139 -4.69 4.11 -9.84
N HIS A 140 -4.89 3.04 -9.08
CA HIS A 140 -5.69 3.00 -7.87
C HIS A 140 -4.82 2.47 -6.72
N PHE A 141 -5.14 2.88 -5.49
CA PHE A 141 -4.47 2.35 -4.31
C PHE A 141 -5.43 2.16 -3.14
N THR A 142 -5.05 1.25 -2.24
CA THR A 142 -5.60 1.19 -0.89
C THR A 142 -4.44 1.09 0.10
N GLU A 143 -4.55 1.78 1.24
CA GLU A 143 -3.56 1.77 2.31
C GLU A 143 -4.26 1.37 3.62
N PHE A 144 -3.63 0.48 4.38
CA PHE A 144 -4.11 0.07 5.69
C PHE A 144 -2.95 -0.26 6.63
N LYS A 145 -3.24 -0.29 7.93
CA LYS A 145 -2.26 -0.61 8.98
C LYS A 145 -2.48 -2.03 9.48
N VAL A 146 -1.40 -2.79 9.56
CA VAL A 146 -1.33 -4.05 10.33
C VAL A 146 -0.80 -3.67 11.71
N GLY A 147 -1.58 -3.92 12.75
CA GLY A 147 -1.36 -3.36 14.09
C GLY A 147 -0.39 -4.14 14.97
N ASN A 148 -0.39 -5.46 14.88
CA ASN A 148 0.47 -6.35 15.66
C ASN A 148 1.26 -7.30 14.75
N LEU A 149 2.55 -6.99 14.57
CA LEU A 149 3.46 -7.81 13.77
C LEU A 149 3.94 -9.09 14.46
N LEU A 150 3.87 -9.17 15.79
CA LEU A 150 4.27 -10.37 16.54
C LEU A 150 3.39 -11.59 16.25
N THR A 151 2.28 -11.39 15.53
CA THR A 151 1.44 -12.46 14.99
C THR A 151 2.09 -13.24 13.84
N TYR A 152 3.23 -12.76 13.32
CA TYR A 152 4.00 -13.47 12.32
C TYR A 152 4.89 -14.54 13.00
N PRO A 153 4.84 -15.82 12.58
CA PRO A 153 5.53 -16.91 13.27
C PRO A 153 7.04 -16.69 13.49
N ASP A 154 7.74 -16.13 12.50
CA ASP A 154 9.19 -15.90 12.61
C ASP A 154 9.54 -14.85 13.67
N PHE A 155 8.62 -13.90 13.93
CA PHE A 155 8.80 -12.88 14.96
C PHE A 155 8.40 -13.39 16.34
N GLU A 156 7.37 -14.25 16.41
CA GLU A 156 6.97 -14.93 17.64
C GLU A 156 8.12 -15.81 18.18
N GLN A 157 8.77 -16.57 17.31
CA GLN A 157 9.94 -17.39 17.68
C GLN A 157 11.11 -16.57 18.22
N ASN A 158 11.23 -15.31 17.77
CA ASN A 158 12.30 -14.38 18.15
C ASN A 158 11.75 -13.20 18.96
N PHE A 159 10.75 -13.45 19.83
CA PHE A 159 10.01 -12.43 20.56
C PHE A 159 10.92 -11.41 21.26
N SER A 160 11.98 -11.86 21.93
CA SER A 160 12.89 -10.96 22.67
C SER A 160 13.58 -9.93 21.77
N LEU A 161 13.75 -10.22 20.48
CA LEU A 161 14.36 -9.32 19.52
C LEU A 161 13.30 -8.37 18.90
N PHE A 162 12.11 -8.90 18.64
CA PHE A 162 11.06 -8.21 17.88
C PHE A 162 9.91 -7.63 18.70
N GLU A 163 9.94 -7.75 20.04
CA GLU A 163 8.98 -7.10 20.94
C GLU A 163 8.74 -5.60 20.63
N PRO A 164 9.75 -4.81 20.20
CA PRO A 164 9.52 -3.42 19.84
C PRO A 164 8.66 -3.19 18.59
N LEU A 165 8.44 -4.22 17.77
CA LEU A 165 7.61 -4.13 16.58
C LEU A 165 6.14 -3.95 16.95
N ARG A 166 5.59 -2.77 16.63
CA ARG A 166 4.16 -2.52 16.73
C ARG A 166 3.47 -3.00 15.46
N GLY A 167 3.45 -2.13 14.45
CA GLY A 167 2.71 -2.35 13.22
C GLY A 167 3.49 -1.94 11.99
N MET A 168 2.90 -2.23 10.83
CA MET A 168 3.36 -1.76 9.53
C MET A 168 2.19 -1.19 8.74
N ARG A 169 2.51 -0.32 7.78
CA ARG A 169 1.57 0.10 6.74
C ARG A 169 1.79 -0.73 5.50
N VAL A 170 0.69 -1.15 4.90
CA VAL A 170 0.66 -1.81 3.60
C VAL A 170 -0.15 -0.95 2.65
N ARG A 171 0.44 -0.64 1.49
CA ARG A 171 -0.20 0.03 0.39
C ARG A 171 -0.21 -0.89 -0.82
N LEU A 172 -1.40 -1.25 -1.28
CA LEU A 172 -1.60 -2.03 -2.50
C LEU A 172 -1.83 -1.06 -3.66
N VAL A 173 -1.03 -1.17 -4.72
CA VAL A 173 -1.12 -0.34 -5.93
C VAL A 173 -1.61 -1.20 -7.08
N MET A 174 -2.60 -0.70 -7.80
CA MET A 174 -3.29 -1.41 -8.87
C MET A 174 -3.50 -0.49 -10.06
N GLU A 175 -3.71 -1.10 -11.21
CA GLU A 175 -4.22 -0.43 -12.40
C GLU A 175 -5.56 -1.04 -12.80
N GLY A 176 -6.54 -0.21 -13.14
CA GLY A 176 -7.86 -0.67 -13.58
C GLY A 176 -8.66 0.45 -14.24
N ALA A 177 -9.78 0.09 -14.87
CA ALA A 177 -10.68 1.08 -15.47
C ALA A 177 -11.51 1.84 -14.40
N SER A 178 -11.79 1.18 -13.27
CA SER A 178 -12.54 1.74 -12.15
C SER A 178 -12.06 1.20 -10.80
N ALA A 179 -12.44 1.91 -9.72
CA ALA A 179 -12.21 1.47 -8.35
C ALA A 179 -12.97 0.15 -8.03
N ALA A 180 -14.16 -0.04 -8.62
CA ALA A 180 -14.94 -1.26 -8.45
C ALA A 180 -14.25 -2.47 -9.09
N ASP A 181 -13.61 -2.29 -10.25
CA ASP A 181 -12.84 -3.36 -10.88
C ASP A 181 -11.61 -3.74 -10.03
N CYS A 182 -10.92 -2.74 -9.48
CA CYS A 182 -9.80 -2.95 -8.55
C CYS A 182 -10.26 -3.64 -7.26
N ALA A 183 -11.43 -3.28 -6.72
CA ALA A 183 -12.02 -3.97 -5.58
C ALA A 183 -12.35 -5.44 -5.90
N ALA A 184 -12.88 -5.71 -7.09
CA ALA A 184 -13.15 -7.07 -7.54
C ALA A 184 -11.86 -7.89 -7.71
N LEU A 185 -10.77 -7.28 -8.19
CA LEU A 185 -9.44 -7.89 -8.23
C LEU A 185 -8.98 -8.28 -6.82
N LEU A 186 -9.00 -7.34 -5.88
CA LEU A 186 -8.57 -7.59 -4.50
C LEU A 186 -9.42 -8.69 -3.82
N GLY A 187 -10.74 -8.67 -4.03
CA GLY A 187 -11.61 -9.74 -3.56
C GLY A 187 -11.32 -11.09 -4.21
N GLY A 188 -10.85 -11.11 -5.47
CA GLY A 188 -10.35 -12.31 -6.14
C GLY A 188 -9.02 -12.81 -5.60
N LEU A 189 -8.21 -11.93 -5.00
CA LEU A 189 -6.98 -12.24 -4.29
C LEU A 189 -7.22 -12.49 -2.79
N SER A 190 -8.47 -12.76 -2.40
CA SER A 190 -8.88 -13.03 -1.01
C SER A 190 -8.62 -11.89 -0.02
N VAL A 191 -8.38 -10.66 -0.49
CA VAL A 191 -8.24 -9.51 0.40
C VAL A 191 -9.62 -9.16 1.00
N PRO A 192 -9.77 -9.13 2.33
CA PRO A 192 -11.05 -8.83 2.98
C PRO A 192 -11.36 -7.35 2.85
N LEU A 193 -12.25 -6.98 1.92
CA LEU A 193 -12.64 -5.58 1.71
C LEU A 193 -13.84 -5.19 2.57
N LEU A 194 -13.83 -3.96 3.08
CA LEU A 194 -15.00 -3.33 3.67
C LEU A 194 -16.10 -3.15 2.60
N SER A 195 -17.36 -3.21 3.04
CA SER A 195 -18.52 -2.99 2.17
C SER A 195 -19.63 -2.23 2.89
N GLY A 196 -20.55 -1.63 2.12
CA GLY A 196 -21.69 -0.88 2.65
C GLY A 196 -21.28 0.35 3.46
N ALA A 197 -22.02 0.63 4.53
CA ALA A 197 -21.84 1.85 5.34
C ALA A 197 -20.44 1.98 5.96
N ALA A 198 -19.80 0.87 6.34
CA ALA A 198 -18.44 0.88 6.90
C ALA A 198 -17.40 1.36 5.86
N ALA A 199 -17.56 0.93 4.61
CA ALA A 199 -16.70 1.39 3.52
C ALA A 199 -16.90 2.88 3.21
N GLU A 200 -18.15 3.36 3.20
CA GLU A 200 -18.47 4.77 2.97
C GLU A 200 -17.90 5.67 4.08
N ALA A 201 -18.04 5.26 5.34
CA ALA A 201 -17.48 5.97 6.49
C ALA A 201 -15.94 6.06 6.43
N ALA A 202 -15.26 4.94 6.14
CA ALA A 202 -13.81 4.91 6.03
C ALA A 202 -13.29 5.79 4.86
N LEU A 203 -13.97 5.77 3.72
CA LEU A 203 -13.63 6.63 2.58
C LEU A 203 -13.83 8.11 2.89
N ALA A 204 -14.90 8.46 3.63
CA ALA A 204 -15.14 9.83 4.07
C ALA A 204 -14.05 10.33 5.03
N GLU A 205 -13.62 9.49 5.96
CA GLU A 205 -12.53 9.81 6.89
C GLU A 205 -11.22 10.10 6.14
N ILE A 206 -10.82 9.22 5.20
CA ILE A 206 -9.63 9.43 4.37
C ILE A 206 -9.72 10.75 3.59
N ALA A 207 -10.88 11.05 3.02
CA ALA A 207 -11.08 12.30 2.29
C ALA A 207 -10.93 13.54 3.19
N THR A 208 -11.45 13.48 4.42
CA THR A 208 -11.30 14.57 5.40
C THR A 208 -9.84 14.74 5.83
N GLU A 209 -9.11 13.64 6.05
CA GLU A 209 -7.71 13.69 6.46
C GLU A 209 -6.81 14.23 5.33
N ALA A 210 -7.05 13.81 4.09
CA ALA A 210 -6.38 14.36 2.92
C ALA A 210 -6.62 15.87 2.77
N ALA A 211 -7.85 16.33 3.00
CA ALA A 211 -8.19 17.75 2.97
C ALA A 211 -7.58 18.55 4.13
N ARG A 212 -7.29 17.92 5.27
CA ARG A 212 -6.57 18.53 6.39
C ARG A 212 -5.08 18.67 6.06
N ARG A 213 -4.46 17.61 5.53
CA ARG A 213 -3.04 17.63 5.11
C ARG A 213 -2.76 18.61 3.98
N ALA A 214 -3.73 18.88 3.11
CA ALA A 214 -3.57 19.88 2.05
C ALA A 214 -3.62 21.34 2.55
N ARG A 215 -4.06 21.57 3.80
CA ARG A 215 -4.26 22.91 4.39
C ARG A 215 -3.19 23.31 5.42
N GLY A 216 -2.34 22.38 5.86
CA GLY A 216 -1.20 22.63 6.75
C GLY A 216 0.11 22.50 6.00
#